data_AF-A0A7G9GCU1-F1
#
_entry.id   AF-A0A7G9GCU1-F1
#
_cell.length_a   1.000
_cell.length_b   1.000
_cell.length_c   1.000
_cell.angle_alpha   90.00
_cell.angle_beta   90.00
_cell.angle_gamma   90.00
#
_symmetry.space_group_name_H-M   'P 1'
#
loop_
_entity.id
_entity.type
_entity.pdbx_description
1 polymer ?
#
loop_
_entity_poly.entity_id
_entity_poly.type
_entity_poly.pdbx_seq_one_letter_code
_entity_poly.pdbx_strand_id
1 'polypeptide(L)'
;MAVKTMEDITVLMEKMRFRKKWIGGVDEKDVWRQMENLQNAYRSAYEIQQERFRVLIRERDLEITKLKRQIASQRGSAGETND
;
A
#
# COMPACT_ATOMS: atom_id res chain seq x y z
N MET A 1 5.38 16.03 8.01
CA MET A 1 4.53 14.83 8.22
C MET A 1 4.86 13.87 7.09
N ALA A 2 5.21 12.61 7.39
CA ALA A 2 5.45 11.62 6.35
C ALA A 2 4.10 11.08 5.89
N VAL A 3 3.79 11.18 4.59
CA VAL A 3 2.54 10.67 4.01
C VAL A 3 2.65 9.16 3.89
N LYS A 4 1.77 8.42 4.57
CA LYS A 4 1.79 6.96 4.58
C LYS A 4 0.45 6.33 4.24
N THR A 5 -0.65 7.08 4.37
CA THR A 5 -2.01 6.59 4.09
C THR A 5 -2.78 7.54 3.17
N MET A 6 -3.97 7.12 2.73
CA MET A 6 -4.85 7.96 1.93
C MET A 6 -5.41 9.14 2.75
N GLU A 7 -5.66 8.93 4.05
CA GLU A 7 -6.11 10.00 4.96
C GLU A 7 -5.05 11.11 5.08
N ASP A 8 -3.76 10.74 5.13
CA ASP A 8 -2.66 11.72 5.12
C ASP A 8 -2.69 12.57 3.83
N ILE A 9 -3.06 11.95 2.69
CA ILE A 9 -3.22 12.65 1.41
C ILE A 9 -4.43 13.58 1.44
N THR A 10 -5.56 13.16 2.01
CA THR A 10 -6.74 14.01 2.20
C THR A 10 -6.37 15.26 3.01
N VAL A 11 -5.66 15.10 4.13
CA VAL A 11 -5.20 16.23 4.96
C VAL A 11 -4.22 17.12 4.19
N LEU A 12 -3.36 16.55 3.34
CA LEU A 12 -2.46 17.31 2.48
C LEU A 12 -3.23 18.13 1.44
N MET A 13 -4.27 17.55 0.83
CA MET A 13 -5.10 18.23 -0.16
C MET A 13 -5.91 19.38 0.45
N GLU A 14 -6.51 19.17 1.62
CA GLU A 14 -7.24 20.22 2.34
C GLU A 14 -6.37 21.44 2.68
N LYS A 15 -5.09 21.20 2.96
CA LYS A 15 -4.11 22.24 3.30
C LYS A 15 -3.42 22.86 2.08
N MET A 16 -3.65 22.33 0.89
CA MET A 16 -3.02 22.78 -0.35
C MET A 16 -3.49 24.20 -0.71
N ARG A 17 -2.55 25.10 -1.03
CA ARG A 17 -2.85 26.52 -1.29
C ARG A 17 -1.93 27.06 -2.37
N PHE A 18 -2.50 27.40 -3.52
CA PHE A 18 -1.73 27.99 -4.61
C PHE A 18 -1.37 29.45 -4.35
N ARG A 19 -0.12 29.81 -4.65
CA ARG A 19 0.38 31.18 -4.62
C ARG A 19 -0.33 32.00 -5.69
N LYS A 20 -0.85 33.17 -5.30
CA LYS A 20 -1.48 34.12 -6.22
C LYS A 20 -0.42 34.99 -6.92
N LYS A 21 -0.64 35.33 -8.20
CA LYS A 21 0.14 36.35 -8.91
C LYS A 21 -0.41 37.76 -8.56
N TRP A 22 0.41 38.79 -8.77
CA TRP A 22 0.05 40.20 -8.47
C TRP A 22 -1.07 40.75 -9.37
N ILE A 23 -1.18 40.28 -10.61
CA ILE A 23 -2.28 40.64 -11.53
C ILE A 23 -2.84 39.35 -12.11
N GLY A 24 -4.01 38.95 -11.62
CA GLY A 24 -4.79 37.81 -12.13
C GLY A 24 -4.18 36.43 -11.90
N GLY A 25 -4.98 35.48 -11.39
CA GLY A 25 -4.64 34.06 -11.38
C GLY A 25 -3.61 33.60 -10.34
N VAL A 26 -3.10 32.39 -10.57
CA VAL A 26 -2.14 31.68 -9.69
C VAL A 26 -0.79 31.52 -10.37
N ASP A 27 0.26 31.35 -9.55
CA ASP A 27 1.61 31.05 -10.00
C ASP A 27 1.67 29.62 -10.54
N GLU A 28 1.80 29.47 -11.86
CA GLU A 28 1.87 28.16 -12.53
C GLU A 28 3.01 27.29 -12.02
N LYS A 29 4.18 27.88 -11.72
CA LYS A 29 5.32 27.13 -11.17
C LYS A 29 4.99 26.57 -9.79
N ASP A 30 4.27 27.35 -8.99
CA ASP A 30 3.80 26.92 -7.68
C ASP A 30 2.73 25.83 -7.79
N VAL A 31 1.80 25.94 -8.75
CA VAL A 31 0.80 24.90 -9.03
C VAL A 31 1.48 23.59 -9.41
N TRP A 32 2.40 23.60 -10.38
CA TRP A 32 3.12 22.40 -10.79
C TRP A 32 3.89 21.76 -9.65
N ARG A 33 4.58 22.56 -8.84
CA ARG A 33 5.28 22.09 -7.64
C ARG A 33 4.33 21.43 -6.64
N GLN A 34 3.14 21.99 -6.43
CA GLN A 34 2.15 21.39 -5.52
C GLN A 34 1.56 20.09 -6.08
N MET A 35 1.34 20.02 -7.39
CA MET A 35 0.91 18.78 -8.06
C MET A 35 1.97 17.69 -7.97
N GLU A 36 3.24 18.02 -8.18
CA GLU A 36 4.35 17.08 -8.03
C GLU A 36 4.44 16.55 -6.59
N ASN A 37 4.32 17.43 -5.60
CA ASN A 37 4.29 17.03 -4.19
C ASN A 37 3.12 16.09 -3.87
N LEU A 38 1.94 16.37 -4.42
CA LEU A 38 0.76 15.52 -4.26
C LEU A 38 0.97 14.15 -4.93
N GLN A 39 1.50 14.10 -6.15
CA GLN A 39 1.79 12.85 -6.86
C GLN A 39 2.82 12.00 -6.09
N ASN A 40 3.86 12.64 -5.55
CA ASN A 40 4.85 11.97 -4.72
C ASN A 40 4.22 11.38 -3.44
N ALA A 41 3.30 12.12 -2.81
CA ALA A 41 2.54 11.66 -1.65
C ALA A 41 1.68 10.43 -1.98
N TYR A 42 0.95 10.45 -3.11
CA TYR A 42 0.20 9.28 -3.60
C TYR A 42 1.10 8.07 -3.85
N ARG A 43 2.23 8.28 -4.56
CA ARG A 43 3.17 7.20 -4.86
C ARG A 43 3.70 6.55 -3.57
N SER A 44 4.09 7.35 -2.58
CA SER A 44 4.60 6.84 -1.31
C SER A 44 3.56 6.02 -0.54
N ALA A 45 2.32 6.52 -0.42
CA ALA A 45 1.25 5.78 0.23
C ALA A 45 0.94 4.46 -0.49
N TYR A 46 0.94 4.48 -1.82
CA TYR A 46 0.73 3.29 -2.64
C TYR A 46 1.83 2.24 -2.46
N GLU A 47 3.11 2.64 -2.51
CA GLU A 47 4.25 1.74 -2.31
C GLU A 47 4.21 1.08 -0.92
N ILE A 48 3.90 1.85 0.12
CA ILE A 48 3.74 1.32 1.49
C ILE A 48 2.60 0.30 1.54
N GLN A 49 1.46 0.61 0.93
CA GLN A 49 0.32 -0.29 0.89
C GLN A 49 0.63 -1.57 0.11
N GLN A 50 1.33 -1.45 -1.02
CA GLN A 50 1.74 -2.58 -1.85
C GLN A 50 2.66 -3.53 -1.09
N GLU A 51 3.67 -3.00 -0.38
CA GLU A 51 4.58 -3.84 0.40
C GLU A 51 3.86 -4.54 1.57
N ARG A 52 2.95 -3.83 2.26
CA ARG A 52 2.10 -4.45 3.29
C ARG A 52 1.31 -5.63 2.75
N PHE A 53 0.64 -5.46 1.61
CA PHE A 53 -0.12 -6.55 0.99
C PHE A 53 0.79 -7.69 0.53
N ARG A 54 1.97 -7.38 -0.01
CA ARG A 54 2.94 -8.40 -0.44
C ARG A 54 3.37 -9.29 0.73
N VAL A 55 3.64 -8.71 1.90
CA VAL A 55 3.98 -9.46 3.11
C VAL A 55 2.82 -10.35 3.56
N LEU A 56 1.61 -9.80 3.67
CA LEU A 56 0.42 -10.56 4.07
C LEU A 56 0.13 -11.73 3.12
N ILE A 57 0.25 -11.50 1.81
CA ILE A 57 0.09 -12.54 0.78
C ILE A 57 1.10 -13.67 0.99
N ARG A 58 2.38 -13.32 1.23
CA ARG A 58 3.45 -14.29 1.47
C ARG A 58 3.21 -15.10 2.74
N GLU A 59 2.83 -14.47 3.83
CA GLU A 59 2.51 -15.16 5.10
C GLU A 59 1.37 -16.15 4.91
N ARG A 60 0.29 -15.71 4.25
CA ARG A 60 -0.86 -16.54 3.91
C ARG A 60 -0.47 -17.72 3.01
N ASP A 61 0.43 -17.53 2.04
CA ASP A 61 0.89 -18.61 1.15
C ASP A 61 1.75 -19.66 1.89
N LEU A 62 2.58 -19.21 2.84
CA LEU A 62 3.35 -20.10 3.72
C LEU A 62 2.44 -20.93 4.63
N GLU A 63 1.41 -20.31 5.21
CA GLU A 63 0.44 -21.00 6.05
C GLU A 63 -0.37 -22.05 5.25
N ILE A 64 -0.86 -21.69 4.06
CA ILE A 64 -1.52 -22.64 3.15
C ILE A 64 -0.59 -23.81 2.82
N THR A 65 0.68 -23.54 2.56
CA THR A 65 1.66 -24.60 2.25
C THR A 65 1.87 -25.53 3.44
N LYS A 66 1.98 -24.98 4.65
CA LYS A 66 2.11 -25.75 5.89
C LYS A 66 0.87 -26.64 6.10
N LEU A 67 -0.33 -26.07 6.01
CA LEU A 67 -1.59 -26.80 6.19
C LEU A 67 -1.76 -27.91 5.14
N LYS A 68 -1.45 -27.65 3.87
CA LYS A 68 -1.48 -28.65 2.79
C LYS A 68 -0.56 -29.83 3.09
N ARG A 69 0.65 -29.57 3.61
CA ARG A 69 1.59 -30.63 4.01
C ARG A 69 1.05 -31.46 5.17
N GLN A 70 0.47 -30.80 6.19
CA GLN A 70 -0.13 -31.50 7.33
C GLN A 70 -1.28 -32.42 6.89
N ILE A 71 -2.18 -31.93 6.04
CA ILE A 71 -3.28 -32.74 5.50
C ILE A 71 -2.75 -33.94 4.70
N ALA A 72 -1.72 -33.73 3.86
CA ALA A 72 -1.12 -34.83 3.10
C ALA A 72 -0.49 -35.88 4.02
N SER A 73 0.23 -35.46 5.07
CA SER A 73 0.82 -36.39 6.05
C SER A 73 -0.23 -37.19 6.82
N GLN A 74 -1.34 -36.54 7.22
CA GLN A 74 -2.44 -37.20 7.95
C GLN A 74 -3.16 -38.23 7.07
N ARG A 75 -3.31 -37.96 5.76
CA ARG A 75 -3.88 -38.91 4.80
C ARG A 75 -2.97 -40.10 4.54
N GLY A 76 -1.65 -39.88 4.50
CA GLY A 76 -0.67 -40.97 4.37
C GLY A 76 -0.68 -41.90 5.58
N SER A 77 -0.70 -41.35 6.79
CA SER A 77 -0.71 -42.14 8.04
C SER A 77 -2.01 -42.92 8.28
N ALA A 78 -3.15 -42.47 7.73
CA ALA A 78 -4.42 -43.18 7.84
C ALA A 78 -4.52 -44.40 6.91
N GLY A 79 -3.65 -44.49 5.89
CA GLY A 79 -3.59 -45.62 4.97
C GLY A 79 -2.68 -46.77 5.42
N GLU A 80 -1.73 -46.52 6.32
CA GLU A 80 -0.73 -47.51 6.78
C GLU A 80 -1.18 -48.34 8.00
N THR A 81 -2.31 -48.03 8.64
CA THR A 81 -2.81 -48.76 9.82
C THR A 81 -3.80 -49.89 9.51
N ASN A 82 -4.01 -50.24 8.23
CA ASN A 82 -4.82 -51.38 7.82
C ASN A 82 -3.95 -52.38 7.05
N ASP A 83 -3.07 -53.10 7.75
CA ASP A 83 -2.44 -54.34 7.29
C ASP A 83 -2.14 -55.24 8.50
#